data_AF-A1B692-F1
#
_entry.id   AF-A1B692-F1
#
_cell.length_a   1.000
_cell.length_b   1.000
_cell.length_c   1.000
_cell.angle_alpha   90.00
_cell.angle_beta   90.00
_cell.angle_gamma   90.00
#
_symmetry.space_group_name_H-M   'P 1'
#
loop_
_entity.id
_entity.type
_entity.pdbx_description
1 polymer ?
#
loop_
_entity_poly.entity_id
_entity_poly.type
_entity_poly.pdbx_seq_one_letter_code
_entity_poly.pdbx_strand_id
1 'polypeptide(L)'
;MPNKATVRGVLMDATLAPVAAGKIVATLQGSDVFEGGVRVVTEQVEATTDAQGGWSLDLIVNGEGERAGTTWTVAGYSPYVAKLFEVRSLFLASALETTLGDLERTSAQNLKAAREGGAVRLIVAPDYDRYLALPEGQRRPNDLVLVRPQ
;
A
#
# COMPACT_ATOMS: atom_id res chain seq x y z
N MET A 1 -5.22 -12.15 -9.72
CA MET A 1 -5.80 -10.83 -9.35
C MET A 1 -5.07 -10.37 -8.10
N PRO A 2 -4.84 -9.06 -7.90
CA PRO A 2 -4.20 -8.54 -6.69
C PRO A 2 -5.02 -8.87 -5.45
N ASN A 3 -4.37 -9.15 -4.32
CA ASN A 3 -5.08 -9.32 -3.06
C ASN A 3 -5.66 -7.98 -2.58
N LYS A 4 -6.68 -8.08 -1.72
CA LYS A 4 -7.33 -6.95 -1.10
C LYS A 4 -7.20 -7.00 0.41
N ALA A 5 -7.09 -5.84 1.03
CA ALA A 5 -7.16 -5.64 2.47
C ALA A 5 -8.44 -4.86 2.80
N THR A 6 -9.13 -5.26 3.87
CA THR A 6 -10.27 -4.51 4.38
C THR A 6 -9.77 -3.33 5.22
N VAL A 7 -10.11 -2.11 4.80
CA VAL A 7 -9.87 -0.87 5.53
C VAL A 7 -11.18 -0.38 6.10
N ARG A 8 -11.21 -0.10 7.41
CA ARG A 8 -12.41 0.35 8.12
C ARG A 8 -12.20 1.63 8.90
N GLY A 9 -13.29 2.30 9.22
CA GLY A 9 -13.29 3.49 10.05
C GLY A 9 -14.67 3.95 10.47
N VAL A 10 -14.73 5.10 11.13
CA VAL A 10 -15.96 5.80 11.49
C VAL A 10 -15.86 7.22 10.96
N LEU A 11 -16.86 7.66 10.20
CA LEU A 11 -16.98 9.03 9.73
C LEU A 11 -17.64 9.88 10.81
N MET A 12 -16.93 10.93 11.24
CA MET A 12 -17.43 11.93 12.17
C MET A 12 -17.38 13.31 11.54
N ASP A 13 -18.27 14.19 11.96
CA ASP A 13 -18.22 15.61 11.60
C ASP A 13 -17.34 16.43 12.57
N ALA A 14 -17.29 17.75 12.37
CA ALA A 14 -16.50 18.66 13.19
C ALA A 14 -16.95 18.72 14.67
N THR A 15 -18.16 18.23 14.98
CA THR A 15 -18.71 18.16 16.34
C THR A 15 -18.46 16.79 17.00
N LEU A 16 -17.73 15.90 16.32
CA LEU A 16 -17.53 14.50 16.70
C LEU A 16 -18.82 13.68 16.69
N ALA A 17 -19.85 14.13 15.97
CA ALA A 17 -21.06 13.35 15.75
C ALA A 17 -20.84 12.37 14.59
N PRO A 18 -21.27 11.10 14.71
CA PRO A 18 -21.23 10.16 13.60
C PRO A 18 -22.09 10.63 12.42
N VAL A 19 -21.56 10.46 11.21
CA VAL A 19 -22.25 10.85 9.98
C VAL A 19 -22.87 9.61 9.35
N ALA A 20 -24.18 9.43 9.50
CA ALA A 20 -24.93 8.38 8.83
C ALA A 20 -25.24 8.74 7.36
N ALA A 21 -25.29 7.73 6.49
CA ALA A 21 -25.53 7.91 5.04
C ALA A 21 -24.55 8.87 4.34
N GLY A 22 -23.38 9.09 4.94
CA GLY A 22 -22.24 9.72 4.29
C GLY A 22 -21.60 8.77 3.28
N LYS A 23 -20.68 9.30 2.50
CA LYS A 23 -20.00 8.54 1.44
C LYS A 23 -18.49 8.53 1.68
N ILE A 24 -17.89 7.35 1.62
CA ILE A 24 -16.45 7.16 1.59
C ILE A 24 -16.04 6.77 0.18
N VAL A 25 -15.03 7.44 -0.35
CA VAL A 25 -14.47 7.18 -1.68
C VAL A 25 -12.97 6.93 -1.51
N ALA A 26 -12.51 5.77 -1.93
CA ALA A 26 -11.10 5.42 -2.03
C ALA A 26 -10.69 5.40 -3.50
N THR A 27 -9.61 6.08 -3.85
CA THR A 27 -9.06 6.14 -5.21
C THR A 27 -7.60 5.68 -5.21
N LEU A 28 -7.30 4.67 -6.02
CA LEU A 28 -5.94 4.20 -6.26
C LEU A 28 -5.25 5.16 -7.22
N GLN A 29 -4.13 5.70 -6.76
CA GLN A 29 -3.28 6.64 -7.47
C GLN A 29 -2.02 5.95 -7.94
N GLY A 30 -1.54 6.33 -9.13
CA GLY A 30 -0.33 5.77 -9.73
C GLY A 30 -0.58 4.51 -10.54
N SER A 31 0.50 3.84 -10.95
CA SER A 31 0.42 2.61 -11.72
C SER A 31 1.52 1.66 -11.28
N ASP A 32 1.17 0.38 -11.19
CA ASP A 32 2.13 -0.69 -10.94
C ASP A 32 1.76 -1.95 -11.72
N VAL A 33 2.71 -2.86 -11.79
CA VAL A 33 2.53 -4.21 -12.31
C VAL A 33 2.43 -5.15 -11.11
N PHE A 34 1.40 -5.99 -11.13
CA PHE A 34 1.14 -7.00 -10.12
C PHE A 34 1.43 -8.39 -10.70
N GLU A 35 1.44 -9.40 -9.82
CA GLU A 35 1.67 -10.79 -10.21
C GLU A 35 0.79 -11.22 -11.40
N GLY A 36 1.41 -11.93 -12.35
CA GLY A 36 0.77 -12.31 -13.61
C GLY A 36 0.76 -11.22 -14.68
N GLY A 37 1.53 -10.14 -14.50
CA GLY A 37 1.70 -9.06 -15.47
C GLY A 37 0.50 -8.10 -15.55
N VAL A 38 -0.38 -8.13 -14.55
CA VAL A 38 -1.58 -7.30 -14.51
C VAL A 38 -1.18 -5.87 -14.15
N ARG A 39 -1.36 -4.94 -15.08
CA ARG A 39 -1.12 -3.53 -14.84
C ARG A 39 -2.39 -2.86 -14.31
N VAL A 40 -2.28 -2.24 -13.14
CA VAL A 40 -3.35 -1.41 -12.57
C VAL A 40 -2.93 0.05 -12.68
N VAL A 41 -3.87 0.93 -13.06
CA VAL A 41 -3.60 2.35 -13.37
C VAL A 41 -4.51 3.31 -12.60
N THR A 42 -5.74 2.90 -12.31
CA THR A 42 -6.61 3.57 -11.33
C THR A 42 -7.75 2.62 -10.97
N GLU A 43 -8.23 2.71 -9.74
CA GLU A 43 -9.41 2.02 -9.25
C GLU A 43 -10.10 2.97 -8.29
N GLN A 44 -11.44 2.97 -8.28
CA GLN A 44 -12.24 3.70 -7.31
C GLN A 44 -13.18 2.72 -6.63
N VAL A 45 -13.20 2.75 -5.31
CA VAL A 45 -14.06 1.91 -4.46
C VAL A 45 -14.80 2.83 -3.50
N GLU A 46 -16.08 2.55 -3.26
CA GLU A 46 -16.96 3.42 -2.48
C GLU A 46 -17.79 2.64 -1.48
N ALA A 47 -18.08 3.28 -0.35
CA ALA A 47 -18.97 2.76 0.68
C ALA A 47 -19.86 3.88 1.22
N THR A 48 -21.06 3.50 1.65
CA THR A 48 -21.97 4.38 2.38
C THR A 48 -21.87 4.06 3.87
N THR A 49 -21.81 5.09 4.71
CA THR A 49 -21.69 4.90 6.15
C THR A 49 -23.01 4.43 6.77
N ASP A 50 -22.90 3.57 7.78
CA ASP A 50 -24.04 3.09 8.57
C ASP A 50 -24.58 4.14 9.55
N ALA A 51 -25.58 3.77 10.36
CA ALA A 51 -26.20 4.67 11.35
C ALA A 51 -25.23 5.15 12.43
N GLN A 52 -24.12 4.45 12.64
CA GLN A 52 -23.04 4.77 13.58
C GLN A 52 -21.86 5.45 12.88
N GLY A 53 -22.00 5.82 11.60
CA GLY A 53 -20.93 6.40 10.78
C GLY A 53 -19.87 5.37 10.36
N GLY A 54 -20.05 4.09 10.68
CA GLY A 54 -19.13 3.01 10.36
C GLY A 54 -19.08 2.73 8.87
N TRP A 55 -17.89 2.34 8.39
CA TRP A 55 -17.66 1.96 6.99
C TRP A 55 -16.51 0.97 6.86
N SER A 56 -16.52 0.22 5.77
CA SER A 56 -15.43 -0.66 5.36
C SER A 56 -15.30 -0.72 3.84
N LEU A 57 -14.08 -0.91 3.36
CA LEU A 57 -13.73 -1.00 1.94
C LEU A 57 -12.67 -2.08 1.73
N ASP A 58 -12.82 -2.88 0.67
CA ASP A 58 -11.78 -3.82 0.24
C ASP A 58 -10.91 -3.19 -0.85
N LEU A 59 -9.67 -2.88 -0.48
CA LEU A 59 -8.72 -2.13 -1.30
C LEU A 59 -7.54 -3.01 -1.72
N ILE A 60 -7.06 -2.86 -2.95
CA ILE A 60 -5.86 -3.57 -3.44
C ILE A 60 -4.66 -3.27 -2.55
N VAL A 61 -3.90 -4.32 -2.23
CA VAL A 61 -2.65 -4.24 -1.46
C VAL A 61 -1.53 -3.66 -2.33
N ASN A 62 -1.07 -2.43 -2.03
CA ASN A 62 -0.01 -1.76 -2.79
C ASN A 62 1.33 -2.48 -2.72
N GLY A 63 1.61 -3.17 -1.61
CA GLY A 63 2.85 -3.91 -1.37
C GLY A 63 3.10 -5.07 -2.35
N GLU A 64 2.09 -5.50 -3.10
CA GLU A 64 2.21 -6.54 -4.13
C GLU A 64 2.66 -6.01 -5.49
N GLY A 65 2.65 -4.68 -5.66
CA GLY A 65 3.17 -4.04 -6.86
C GLY A 65 4.69 -4.13 -6.92
N GLU A 66 5.22 -4.43 -8.11
CA GLU A 66 6.66 -4.61 -8.35
C GLU A 66 7.53 -3.44 -7.85
N ARG A 67 6.99 -2.21 -7.88
CA ARG A 67 7.77 -1.00 -7.62
C ARG A 67 7.26 -0.19 -6.44
N ALA A 68 6.23 -0.67 -5.74
CA ALA A 68 5.48 0.13 -4.77
C ALA A 68 5.09 1.51 -5.37
N GLY A 69 4.60 1.47 -6.62
CA GLY A 69 4.29 2.64 -7.45
C GLY A 69 2.87 3.17 -7.29
N THR A 70 2.04 2.50 -6.49
CA THR A 70 0.65 2.89 -6.22
C THR A 70 0.44 3.27 -4.76
N THR A 71 -0.52 4.16 -4.52
CA THR A 71 -1.00 4.55 -3.18
C THR A 71 -2.50 4.82 -3.23
N TRP A 72 -3.18 4.76 -2.09
CA TRP A 72 -4.59 5.11 -1.97
C TRP A 72 -4.78 6.54 -1.45
N THR A 73 -5.82 7.19 -1.94
CA THR A 73 -6.42 8.39 -1.34
C THR A 73 -7.81 8.03 -0.88
N VAL A 74 -8.15 8.32 0.38
CA VAL A 74 -9.48 8.08 0.96
C VAL A 74 -10.09 9.42 1.35
N ALA A 75 -11.29 9.70 0.84
CA ALA A 75 -12.06 10.91 1.15
C ALA A 75 -13.43 10.55 1.72
N GLY A 76 -13.86 11.31 2.72
CA GLY A 76 -15.19 11.20 3.32
C GLY A 76 -16.04 12.42 3.00
N TYR A 77 -17.31 12.17 2.70
CA TYR A 77 -18.30 13.18 2.34
C TYR A 77 -19.54 13.05 3.23
N SER A 78 -20.15 14.18 3.55
CA SER A 78 -21.47 14.23 4.18
C SER A 78 -22.55 13.71 3.22
N PRO A 79 -23.78 13.44 3.71
CA PRO A 79 -24.91 13.07 2.86
C PRO A 79 -25.24 14.13 1.79
N TYR A 80 -24.83 15.37 2.02
CA TYR A 80 -25.00 16.50 1.10
C TYR A 80 -23.79 16.70 0.18
N VAL A 81 -22.90 15.70 0.08
CA VAL A 81 -21.71 15.69 -0.79
C VAL A 81 -20.69 16.77 -0.39
N ALA A 82 -20.78 17.32 0.83
CA ALA A 82 -19.74 18.20 1.36
C ALA A 82 -18.57 17.33 1.84
N LYS A 83 -17.37 17.60 1.32
CA LYS A 83 -16.16 16.88 1.71
C LYS A 83 -15.79 17.21 3.16
N LEU A 84 -15.70 16.17 3.99
CA LEU A 84 -15.38 16.29 5.42
C LEU A 84 -13.90 16.05 5.69
N PHE A 85 -13.29 15.08 5.01
CA PHE A 85 -11.87 14.79 5.14
C PHE A 85 -11.28 14.23 3.85
N GLU A 86 -9.96 14.26 3.75
CA GLU A 86 -9.21 13.45 2.78
C GLU A 86 -7.83 13.11 3.33
N VAL A 87 -7.48 11.85 3.17
CA VAL A 87 -6.19 11.29 3.52
C VAL A 87 -5.55 10.76 2.25
N ARG A 88 -4.29 11.14 2.00
CA ARG A 88 -3.57 10.82 0.77
C ARG A 88 -2.37 9.92 1.06
N SER A 89 -1.84 9.31 0.00
CA SER A 89 -0.59 8.56 0.03
C SER A 89 -0.61 7.37 1.00
N LEU A 90 -1.78 6.74 1.16
CA LEU A 90 -1.94 5.55 1.98
C LEU A 90 -1.34 4.35 1.28
N PHE A 91 -0.61 3.51 2.01
CA PHE A 91 0.10 2.37 1.45
C PHE A 91 -0.21 1.10 2.23
N LEU A 92 -0.97 0.21 1.59
CA LEU A 92 -1.32 -1.11 2.13
C LEU A 92 -0.18 -2.09 1.84
N ALA A 93 0.56 -2.46 2.89
CA ALA A 93 1.69 -3.38 2.77
C ALA A 93 1.29 -4.86 2.70
N SER A 94 0.11 -5.22 3.20
CA SER A 94 -0.36 -6.60 3.30
C SER A 94 -1.89 -6.67 3.23
N ALA A 95 -2.42 -7.88 3.07
CA ALA A 95 -3.85 -8.17 3.05
C ALA A 95 -4.52 -8.17 4.45
N LEU A 96 -3.80 -7.75 5.50
CA LEU A 96 -4.36 -7.71 6.85
C LEU A 96 -5.38 -6.58 6.98
N GLU A 97 -6.49 -6.88 7.66
CA GLU A 97 -7.48 -5.88 8.02
C GLU A 97 -6.85 -4.76 8.87
N THR A 98 -7.21 -3.52 8.58
CA THR A 98 -6.66 -2.35 9.28
C THR A 98 -7.68 -1.23 9.43
N THR A 99 -7.43 -0.34 10.37
CA THR A 99 -8.19 0.91 10.50
C THR A 99 -7.56 2.00 9.64
N LEU A 100 -8.36 2.98 9.18
CA LEU A 100 -7.82 4.14 8.45
C LEU A 100 -6.73 4.85 9.28
N GLY A 101 -6.95 5.05 10.59
CA GLY A 101 -5.99 5.73 11.46
C GLY A 101 -4.68 4.97 11.68
N ASP A 102 -4.71 3.63 11.73
CA ASP A 102 -3.47 2.83 11.80
C ASP A 102 -2.75 2.80 10.45
N LEU A 103 -3.51 2.76 9.35
CA LEU A 103 -2.97 2.86 8.01
C LEU A 103 -2.26 4.20 7.80
N GLU A 104 -2.85 5.32 8.22
CA GLU A 104 -2.23 6.65 8.19
C GLU A 104 -0.87 6.67 8.90
N ARG A 105 -0.80 6.09 10.10
CA ARG A 105 0.43 6.07 10.91
C ARG A 105 1.55 5.24 10.29
N THR A 106 1.20 4.14 9.63
CA THR A 106 2.16 3.14 9.14
C THR A 106 2.52 3.30 7.67
N SER A 107 1.68 3.98 6.87
CA SER A 107 1.82 4.05 5.41
C SER A 107 3.18 4.53 4.93
N ALA A 108 3.71 5.62 5.50
CA ALA A 108 5.00 6.16 5.07
C ALA A 108 6.16 5.18 5.31
N GLN A 109 6.18 4.53 6.47
CA GLN A 109 7.19 3.53 6.80
C GLN A 109 7.03 2.27 5.95
N ASN A 110 5.81 1.82 5.73
CA ASN A 110 5.50 0.67 4.89
C ASN A 110 5.90 0.90 3.43
N LEU A 111 5.59 2.07 2.87
CA LEU A 111 5.99 2.45 1.51
C LEU A 111 7.51 2.51 1.40
N LYS A 112 8.17 3.13 2.39
CA LYS A 112 9.63 3.16 2.47
C LYS A 112 10.19 1.74 2.52
N ALA A 113 9.67 0.89 3.39
CA ALA A 113 10.09 -0.50 3.54
C ALA A 113 9.73 -1.39 2.33
N ALA A 114 8.73 -1.06 1.51
CA ALA A 114 8.44 -1.79 0.28
C ALA A 114 9.43 -1.40 -0.82
N ARG A 115 9.74 -0.11 -0.94
CA ARG A 115 10.77 0.40 -1.86
C ARG A 115 12.17 -0.08 -1.47
N GLU A 116 12.45 -0.07 -0.17
CA GLU A 116 13.70 -0.55 0.42
C GLU A 116 13.70 -2.07 0.61
N GLY A 117 12.57 -2.75 0.67
CA GLY A 117 12.46 -4.21 0.69
C GLY A 117 12.80 -4.80 -0.69
N GLY A 118 12.60 -4.00 -1.74
CA GLY A 118 13.30 -4.13 -3.02
C GLY A 118 14.79 -3.77 -2.97
N ALA A 119 15.42 -3.62 -1.79
CA ALA A 119 16.82 -3.26 -1.55
C ALA A 119 17.33 -4.00 -0.29
N VAL A 120 17.74 -5.26 -0.33
CA VAL A 120 19.11 -5.65 -0.72
C VAL A 120 19.31 -7.07 -0.18
N ARG A 121 19.93 -7.99 -0.92
CA ARG A 121 20.27 -9.33 -0.42
C ARG A 121 21.75 -9.41 -0.05
N LEU A 122 22.09 -9.91 1.15
CA LEU A 122 23.48 -10.18 1.52
C LEU A 122 23.97 -11.48 0.86
N ILE A 123 24.97 -11.39 -0.02
CA ILE A 123 25.65 -12.53 -0.63
C ILE A 123 27.02 -12.67 -0.02
N VAL A 124 27.35 -13.83 0.52
CA VAL A 124 28.70 -14.10 1.00
C VAL A 124 29.46 -14.87 -0.08
N ALA A 125 30.51 -14.27 -0.64
CA ALA A 125 31.34 -14.89 -1.68
C ALA A 125 32.79 -15.04 -1.21
N PRO A 126 33.54 -16.04 -1.69
CA PRO A 126 34.97 -16.17 -1.40
C PRO A 126 35.80 -15.02 -1.99
N ASP A 127 35.39 -14.55 -3.17
CA ASP A 127 35.96 -13.42 -3.89
C ASP A 127 34.89 -12.79 -4.79
N TYR A 128 35.19 -11.62 -5.33
CA TYR A 128 34.23 -10.88 -6.14
C TYR A 128 34.03 -11.49 -7.55
N ASP A 129 35.05 -12.13 -8.11
CA ASP A 129 34.98 -12.76 -9.43
C ASP A 129 34.00 -13.94 -9.42
N ARG A 130 33.94 -14.68 -8.31
CA ARG A 130 32.97 -15.74 -8.06
C ARG A 130 31.54 -15.22 -7.97
N TYR A 131 31.33 -14.03 -7.41
CA TYR A 131 30.02 -13.39 -7.45
C TYR A 131 29.64 -12.99 -8.89
N LEU A 132 30.57 -12.43 -9.67
CA LEU A 132 30.31 -12.04 -11.05
C LEU A 132 30.06 -13.22 -11.99
N ALA A 133 30.66 -14.38 -11.71
CA ALA A 133 30.45 -15.62 -12.45
C ALA A 133 29.08 -16.27 -12.19
N LEU A 134 28.27 -15.75 -11.25
CA LEU A 134 26.91 -16.24 -11.02
C LEU A 134 26.02 -16.00 -12.26
N PRO A 135 25.09 -16.92 -12.57
CA PRO A 135 24.11 -16.73 -13.63
C PRO A 135 23.34 -15.40 -13.47
N GLU A 136 22.93 -14.78 -14.58
CA GLU A 136 22.23 -13.47 -14.56
C GLU A 136 20.98 -13.47 -13.68
N GLY A 137 20.23 -14.58 -13.61
CA GLY A 137 19.07 -14.70 -12.72
C GLY A 137 19.41 -14.81 -11.22
N GLN A 138 20.68 -15.03 -10.87
CA GLN A 138 21.16 -15.17 -9.49
C GLN A 138 21.87 -13.93 -8.96
N ARG A 139 22.15 -12.96 -9.83
CA ARG A 139 22.68 -11.65 -9.48
C ARG A 139 21.56 -10.64 -9.56
N ARG A 140 21.41 -9.82 -8.54
CA ARG A 140 20.50 -8.69 -8.57
C ARG A 140 21.29 -7.39 -8.45
N PRO A 141 20.82 -6.31 -9.10
CA PRO A 141 21.45 -5.00 -8.98
C PRO A 141 21.57 -4.47 -7.54
N ASN A 142 20.76 -5.00 -6.62
CA ASN A 142 20.69 -4.59 -5.22
C ASN A 142 21.32 -5.61 -4.25
N ASP A 143 22.15 -6.55 -4.69
CA ASP A 143 22.82 -7.47 -3.76
C ASP A 143 24.00 -6.77 -3.01
N LEU A 144 24.12 -6.99 -1.70
CA LEU A 144 25.26 -6.58 -0.87
C LEU A 144 26.20 -7.78 -0.72
N VAL A 145 27.39 -7.70 -1.32
CA VAL A 145 28.32 -8.83 -1.35
C VAL A 145 29.35 -8.70 -0.23
N LEU A 146 29.37 -9.66 0.69
CA LEU A 146 30.40 -9.82 1.72
C LEU A 146 31.45 -10.81 1.22
N VAL A 147 32.65 -10.31 0.90
CA VAL A 147 33.79 -11.16 0.56
C VAL A 147 34.47 -11.65 1.83
N ARG A 148 34.53 -12.97 2.02
CA ARG A 148 35.30 -13.56 3.11
C ARG A 148 36.62 -14.09 2.57
N PRO A 149 37.77 -13.45 2.86
CA PRO A 149 39.06 -14.04 2.56
C PRO A 149 39.20 -15.35 3.36
N GLN A 150 39.66 -16.41 2.68
CA GLN A 150 40.09 -17.64 3.36
C GLN A 150 41.45 -17.42 4.03
#